data_AF-J8D6D3-F1
#
_entry.id   AF-J8D6D3-F1
#
_cell.length_a   1.000
_cell.length_b   1.000
_cell.length_c   1.000
_cell.angle_alpha   90.00
_cell.angle_beta   90.00
_cell.angle_gamma   90.00
#
_symmetry.space_group_name_H-M   'P 1'
#
loop_
_entity.id
_entity.type
_entity.pdbx_description
1 polymer ?
#
loop_
_entity_poly.entity_id
_entity_poly.type
_entity_poly.pdbx_seq_one_letter_code
_entity_poly.pdbx_strand_id
1 'polypeptide(L)'
;MKCLLWGTGSIFGAFTAFITYVAIKNVKHKVVEKLKVTNNNERVLKVGKEFKVTTFNIGFGGLDKDQDFFLDGGKGSRSSSKEQTEKNISSMLSFLQKKRKILILY
;
A
#
# COMPACT_ATOMS: atom_id res chain seq x y z
N MET A 1 -15.92 -11.27 45.86
CA MET A 1 -16.90 -11.36 44.74
C MET A 1 -17.22 -10.00 44.10
N LYS A 2 -17.58 -8.94 44.85
CA LYS A 2 -17.95 -7.62 44.28
C LYS A 2 -16.84 -6.90 43.50
N CYS A 3 -15.59 -6.91 43.99
CA CYS A 3 -14.46 -6.31 43.27
C CYS A 3 -14.11 -7.04 41.95
N LEU A 4 -14.33 -8.36 41.89
CA LEU A 4 -14.13 -9.14 40.67
C LEU A 4 -15.20 -8.78 39.63
N LEU A 5 -16.45 -8.59 40.07
CA LEU A 5 -17.57 -8.18 39.23
C LEU A 5 -17.36 -6.77 38.62
N TRP A 6 -16.84 -5.82 39.41
CA TRP A 6 -16.51 -4.48 38.94
C TRP A 6 -15.33 -4.50 37.96
N GLY A 7 -14.29 -5.28 38.24
CA GLY A 7 -13.16 -5.46 37.32
C GLY A 7 -13.59 -6.02 35.97
N THR A 8 -14.43 -7.07 35.96
CA THR A 8 -14.96 -7.65 34.71
C THR A 8 -15.86 -6.68 33.95
N GLY A 9 -16.68 -5.91 34.66
CA GLY A 9 -17.55 -4.88 34.06
C GLY A 9 -16.75 -3.77 33.39
N SER A 10 -15.66 -3.31 34.02
CA SER A 10 -14.78 -2.28 33.46
C SER A 10 -14.03 -2.76 32.21
N ILE A 11 -13.53 -4.00 32.20
CA ILE A 11 -12.87 -4.58 31.02
C ILE A 11 -13.85 -4.68 29.85
N PHE A 12 -15.07 -5.17 30.11
CA PHE A 12 -16.10 -5.26 29.08
C PHE A 12 -16.49 -3.87 28.55
N GLY A 13 -16.68 -2.88 29.43
CA GLY A 13 -16.97 -1.51 29.04
C GLY A 13 -15.87 -0.88 28.19
N ALA A 14 -14.60 -1.06 28.57
CA ALA A 14 -13.46 -0.58 27.79
C ALA A 14 -13.37 -1.25 26.41
N PHE A 15 -13.62 -2.56 26.33
CA PHE A 15 -13.66 -3.30 25.07
C PHE A 15 -14.77 -2.79 24.16
N THR A 16 -15.99 -2.62 24.68
CA THR A 16 -17.12 -2.06 23.92
C THR A 16 -16.84 -0.64 23.42
N ALA A 17 -16.27 0.21 24.27
CA ALA A 17 -15.88 1.57 23.90
C ALA A 17 -14.83 1.56 22.77
N PHE A 18 -13.84 0.67 22.84
CA PHE A 18 -12.82 0.52 21.80
C PHE A 18 -13.42 0.07 20.46
N ILE A 19 -14.27 -0.97 20.46
CA ILE A 19 -14.94 -1.44 19.24
C ILE A 19 -15.80 -0.33 18.63
N THR A 20 -16.52 0.42 19.46
CA THR A 20 -17.35 1.55 19.01
C THR A 20 -16.49 2.66 18.38
N TYR A 21 -15.37 2.99 19.01
CA TYR A 21 -14.41 3.96 18.47
C TYR A 21 -13.88 3.54 17.10
N VAL A 22 -13.42 2.29 16.96
CA VAL A 22 -12.93 1.75 15.69
C VAL A 22 -14.02 1.75 14.63
N ALA A 23 -15.26 1.37 14.98
CA ALA A 23 -16.38 1.37 14.06
C ALA A 23 -16.70 2.76 13.51
N ILE A 24 -16.68 3.79 14.36
CA ILE A 24 -16.89 5.19 13.95
C ILE A 24 -15.73 5.71 13.08
N LYS A 25 -14.49 5.34 13.42
CA LYS A 25 -13.28 5.78 12.71
C LYS A 25 -13.01 5.02 11.41
N ASN A 26 -13.78 3.97 11.10
CA ASN A 26 -13.57 3.17 9.91
C ASN A 26 -13.98 3.95 8.64
N VAL A 27 -13.03 4.69 8.07
CA VAL A 27 -13.21 5.40 6.81
C VAL A 27 -13.37 4.39 5.69
N LYS A 28 -14.58 4.29 5.13
CA LYS A 28 -14.83 3.48 3.94
C LYS A 28 -14.39 4.26 2.70
N HIS A 29 -13.31 3.81 2.08
CA HIS A 29 -12.92 4.29 0.75
C HIS A 29 -13.95 3.81 -0.29
N LYS A 30 -14.09 4.55 -1.40
CA LYS A 30 -14.95 4.13 -2.50
C LYS A 30 -14.38 2.84 -3.10
N VAL A 31 -15.24 1.88 -3.39
CA VAL A 31 -14.86 0.60 -4.02
C VAL A 31 -14.25 0.83 -5.42
N VAL A 32 -14.64 1.93 -6.08
CA VAL A 32 -14.13 2.30 -7.39
C VAL A 32 -13.76 3.78 -7.40
N GLU A 33 -12.50 4.05 -7.69
CA GLU A 33 -12.01 5.40 -7.99
C GLU A 33 -11.90 5.58 -9.50
N LYS A 34 -12.58 6.59 -10.05
CA LYS A 34 -12.49 6.91 -11.48
C LYS A 34 -11.17 7.63 -11.73
N LEU A 35 -10.22 6.94 -12.35
CA LEU A 35 -8.96 7.54 -12.76
C LEU A 35 -9.15 8.29 -14.09
N LYS A 36 -8.73 9.56 -14.12
CA LYS A 36 -8.67 10.34 -15.36
C LYS A 36 -7.37 10.00 -16.07
N VAL A 37 -7.44 9.22 -17.14
CA VAL A 37 -6.26 8.91 -17.96
C VAL A 37 -5.94 10.13 -18.84
N THR A 38 -4.93 10.91 -18.44
CA THR A 38 -4.51 12.14 -19.14
C THR A 38 -3.53 11.89 -20.28
N ASN A 39 -2.97 10.67 -20.41
CA ASN A 39 -1.91 10.37 -21.37
C ASN A 39 -2.09 8.99 -22.03
N ASN A 40 -3.30 8.70 -22.51
CA ASN A 40 -3.57 7.50 -23.29
C ASN A 40 -3.11 7.71 -24.73
N ASN A 41 -1.79 7.66 -24.97
CA ASN A 41 -1.31 7.56 -26.34
C ASN A 41 -1.73 6.18 -26.84
N GLU A 42 -2.75 6.12 -27.70
CA GLU A 42 -3.19 4.90 -28.38
C GLU A 42 -2.05 4.31 -29.22
N ARG A 43 -1.14 3.59 -28.56
CA ARG A 43 -0.12 2.78 -29.22
C ARG A 43 -0.74 1.43 -29.52
N VAL A 44 -1.43 1.37 -30.65
CA VAL A 44 -1.87 0.11 -31.23
C VAL A 44 -0.62 -0.67 -31.66
N LEU A 45 -0.44 -1.87 -31.09
CA LEU A 45 0.65 -2.76 -31.48
C LEU A 45 0.41 -3.25 -32.91
N LYS A 46 1.43 -3.14 -33.77
CA LYS A 46 1.35 -3.61 -35.16
C LYS A 46 1.91 -5.02 -35.25
N VAL A 47 1.22 -5.89 -35.98
CA VAL A 47 1.69 -7.24 -36.31
C VAL A 47 3.05 -7.13 -37.01
N GLY A 48 4.00 -7.98 -36.62
CA GLY A 48 5.36 -7.99 -37.17
C GLY A 48 6.29 -6.89 -36.66
N LYS A 49 5.86 -6.02 -35.73
CA LYS A 49 6.76 -5.06 -35.06
C LYS A 49 7.18 -5.57 -33.69
N GLU A 50 8.49 -5.57 -33.46
CA GLU A 50 9.05 -5.85 -32.14
C GLU A 50 8.62 -4.79 -31.11
N PHE A 51 8.33 -5.26 -29.90
CA PHE A 51 8.06 -4.42 -28.75
C PHE A 51 8.74 -4.98 -27.52
N LYS A 52 8.94 -4.13 -26.51
CA LYS A 52 9.56 -4.51 -25.25
C LYS A 52 8.53 -4.38 -24.13
N VAL A 53 8.40 -5.44 -23.36
CA VAL A 53 7.57 -5.49 -22.15
C VAL A 53 8.47 -5.40 -20.92
N THR A 54 7.98 -4.73 -19.89
CA THR A 54 8.54 -4.82 -18.54
C THR A 54 7.43 -5.23 -17.60
N THR A 55 7.67 -6.33 -16.88
CA THR A 55 6.95 -6.71 -15.67
C THR A 55 7.76 -6.22 -14.47
N PHE A 56 7.11 -5.55 -13.53
CA PHE A 56 7.79 -5.02 -12.36
C PHE A 56 6.87 -5.05 -11.15
N ASN A 57 7.21 -5.90 -10.17
CA ASN A 57 6.54 -5.91 -8.87
C ASN A 57 7.09 -4.72 -8.06
N ILE A 58 6.21 -3.74 -7.79
CA ILE A 58 6.56 -2.53 -7.05
C ILE A 58 6.25 -2.66 -5.54
N GLY A 59 5.63 -3.76 -5.13
CA GLY A 59 5.11 -3.96 -3.77
C GLY A 59 4.24 -2.80 -3.31
N PHE A 60 4.37 -2.43 -2.04
CA PHE A 60 3.68 -1.28 -1.44
C PHE A 60 4.52 0.01 -1.43
N GLY A 61 5.70 0.01 -2.08
CA GLY A 61 6.62 1.16 -2.05
C GLY A 61 7.30 1.40 -0.69
N GLY A 62 7.12 0.51 0.29
CA GLY A 62 7.66 0.68 1.65
C GLY A 62 9.05 0.10 1.88
N LEU A 63 9.67 -0.50 0.85
CA LEU A 63 11.00 -1.11 0.95
C LEU A 63 12.06 -0.25 0.28
N ASP A 64 13.22 -0.13 0.94
CA ASP A 64 14.43 0.53 0.46
C ASP A 64 15.68 -0.09 1.10
N LYS A 65 16.85 0.49 0.84
CA LYS A 65 18.15 -0.03 1.30
C LYS A 65 18.30 -0.12 2.82
N ASP A 66 17.47 0.62 3.58
CA ASP A 66 17.57 0.74 5.02
C ASP A 66 16.52 -0.13 5.74
N GLN A 67 15.67 -0.84 4.98
CA GLN A 67 14.69 -1.76 5.57
C GLN A 67 15.32 -3.10 5.95
N ASP A 68 14.98 -3.58 7.16
CA ASP A 68 15.33 -4.90 7.65
C ASP A 68 14.11 -5.83 7.56
N PHE A 69 14.18 -6.86 6.73
CA PHE A 69 13.01 -7.72 6.50
C PHE A 69 12.62 -8.46 7.77
N PHE A 70 11.39 -8.27 8.24
CA PHE A 70 10.95 -8.80 9.53
C PHE A 70 11.04 -10.33 9.63
N LEU A 71 10.83 -11.05 8.52
CA LEU A 71 10.93 -12.52 8.51
C LEU A 71 12.37 -13.02 8.69
N ASP A 72 13.37 -12.16 8.43
CA ASP A 72 14.79 -12.47 8.63
C ASP A 72 15.30 -11.97 10.00
N GLY A 73 14.40 -11.69 10.94
CA GLY A 73 14.73 -11.16 12.27
C GLY A 73 14.89 -9.63 12.31
N GLY A 74 14.51 -8.94 11.24
CA GLY A 74 14.38 -7.49 11.21
C GLY A 74 13.24 -6.98 12.10
N LYS A 75 13.24 -5.70 12.41
CA LYS A 75 12.23 -5.01 13.22
C LYS A 75 11.18 -4.30 12.38
N GLY A 76 11.48 -4.02 11.11
CA GLY A 76 10.63 -3.30 10.18
C GLY A 76 9.74 -4.22 9.33
N SER A 77 8.43 -3.98 9.36
CA SER A 77 7.47 -4.57 8.39
C SER A 77 6.81 -3.52 7.49
N ARG A 78 7.15 -2.24 7.67
CA ARG A 78 6.51 -1.09 7.04
C ARG A 78 7.57 -0.07 6.64
N SER A 79 7.21 0.81 5.70
CA SER A 79 8.00 2.00 5.39
C SER A 79 8.36 2.79 6.65
N SER A 80 9.55 3.36 6.68
CA SER A 80 10.02 4.21 7.79
C SER A 80 9.15 5.45 8.00
N SER A 81 8.62 6.02 6.92
CA SER A 81 7.64 7.10 6.95
C SER A 81 6.79 7.14 5.68
N LYS A 82 5.76 8.01 5.67
CA LYS A 82 4.95 8.30 4.49
C LYS A 82 5.80 8.93 3.38
N GLU A 83 6.64 9.89 3.74
CA GLU A 83 7.53 10.62 2.84
C GLU A 83 8.51 9.66 2.17
N GLN A 84 9.01 8.67 2.90
CA GLN A 84 9.86 7.63 2.33
C GLN A 84 9.11 6.76 1.31
N THR A 85 7.86 6.39 1.59
CA THR A 85 7.02 5.67 0.61
C THR A 85 6.82 6.49 -0.66
N GLU A 86 6.47 7.77 -0.54
CA GLU A 86 6.28 8.67 -1.68
C GLU A 86 7.58 8.82 -2.50
N LYS A 87 8.73 8.94 -1.83
CA LYS A 87 10.05 8.99 -2.46
C LYS A 87 10.38 7.70 -3.22
N ASN A 88 10.10 6.54 -2.63
CA ASN A 88 10.32 5.25 -3.26
C ASN A 88 9.46 5.10 -4.53
N ILE A 89 8.16 5.40 -4.43
CA ILE A 89 7.23 5.35 -5.58
C ILE A 89 7.68 6.31 -6.68
N SER A 90 8.03 7.56 -6.35
CA SER A 90 8.51 8.54 -7.32
C SER A 90 9.78 8.07 -8.06
N SER A 91 10.70 7.42 -7.33
CA SER A 91 11.92 6.85 -7.90
C SER A 91 11.62 5.68 -8.84
N MET A 92 10.70 4.77 -8.46
CA MET A 92 10.25 3.66 -9.31
C MET A 92 9.58 4.18 -10.59
N LEU A 93 8.70 5.18 -10.49
CA LEU A 93 8.06 5.81 -11.63
C LEU A 93 9.09 6.44 -12.59
N SER A 94 10.07 7.16 -12.04
CA SER A 94 11.15 7.78 -12.83
C SER A 94 11.98 6.72 -13.58
N PHE A 95 12.30 5.61 -12.91
CA PHE A 95 12.99 4.47 -13.53
C PHE A 95 12.18 3.87 -14.69
N LEU A 96 10.87 3.67 -14.50
CA LEU A 96 9.97 3.10 -15.50
C LEU A 96 9.79 4.02 -16.71
N GLN A 97 9.60 5.33 -16.48
CA GLN A 97 9.45 6.32 -17.56
C GLN A 97 10.66 6.34 -18.50
N LYS A 98 11.88 6.20 -17.95
CA LYS A 98 13.11 6.14 -18.75
C LYS A 98 13.17 4.92 -19.68
N LYS A 99 12.48 3.83 -19.37
CA LYS A 99 12.59 2.57 -20.12
C LYS A 99 11.79 2.54 -21.43
N ARG A 100 10.82 3.44 -21.66
CA ARG A 100 9.94 3.49 -22.86
C ARG A 100 9.41 2.09 -23.28
N LYS A 101 8.73 1.41 -22.36
CA LYS A 101 8.19 0.05 -22.55
C LYS A 101 6.71 -0.01 -22.19
N ILE A 102 6.06 -1.08 -22.64
CA ILE A 102 4.74 -1.47 -22.12
C ILE A 102 4.97 -2.05 -20.72
N LEU A 103 4.24 -1.52 -19.74
CA LEU A 103 4.32 -1.92 -18.34
C LEU A 103 3.14 -2.82 -17.99
N ILE A 104 3.44 -3.95 -17.37
CA ILE A 104 2.45 -4.81 -16.72
C ILE A 104 2.80 -4.85 -15.23
N LEU A 105 1.89 -4.35 -14.41
CA LEU A 105 2.02 -4.37 -12.95
C LEU A 105 1.34 -5.63 -12.42
N TYR A 106 2.03 -6.33 -11.52
CA TYR A 106 1.51 -7.43 -10.70
C TYR A 106 1.77 -7.11 -9.24
#